data_AF-A0A0V0Z0K4-F1
#
_entry.id   AF-A0A0V0Z0K4-F1
#
_cell.length_a   1.000
_cell.length_b   1.000
_cell.length_c   1.000
_cell.angle_alpha   90.00
_cell.angle_beta   90.00
_cell.angle_gamma   90.00
#
_symmetry.space_group_name_H-M   'P 1'
#
loop_
_entity.id
_entity.type
_entity.pdbx_description
1 polymer ?
#
loop_
_entity_poly.entity_id
_entity_poly.type
_entity_poly.pdbx_seq_one_letter_code
_entity_poly.pdbx_strand_id
1 'polypeptide(L)'
;MADGQTKCRVVFDGSAKCAGVSLNDHLETGPNLQADLVSILLRFRQYRIAVQADIEKMYLQVGLRIDDRDACRFLWRDCKTDTPPR
;
A
#
# COMPACT_ATOMS: atom_id res chain seq x y z
N MET A 1 28.97 14.21 -6.47
CA MET A 1 27.74 15.02 -6.33
C MET A 1 26.66 14.27 -7.08
N ALA A 2 25.54 13.95 -6.42
CA ALA A 2 24.49 13.16 -7.05
C ALA A 2 23.80 13.99 -8.13
N ASP A 3 23.74 13.47 -9.36
CA ASP A 3 22.89 14.00 -10.42
C ASP A 3 21.47 14.17 -9.88
N GLY A 4 20.95 15.39 -9.96
CA GLY A 4 19.69 15.83 -9.35
C GLY A 4 18.45 15.22 -9.99
N GLN A 5 18.25 13.92 -9.82
CA GLN A 5 17.06 13.21 -10.26
C GLN A 5 16.06 13.13 -9.09
N THR A 6 14.91 13.78 -9.22
CA THR A 6 13.85 13.74 -8.21
C THR A 6 13.38 12.31 -8.01
N LYS A 7 13.49 11.78 -6.79
CA LYS A 7 13.01 10.44 -6.45
C LYS A 7 11.48 10.38 -6.59
N CYS A 8 11.01 9.79 -7.68
CA CYS A 8 9.58 9.52 -7.88
C CYS A 8 9.13 8.31 -7.04
N ARG A 9 7.88 8.34 -6.56
CA ARG A 9 7.22 7.23 -5.87
C ARG A 9 5.88 6.96 -6.52
N VAL A 10 5.55 5.70 -6.74
CA VAL A 10 4.22 5.28 -7.18
C VAL A 10 3.27 5.35 -5.98
N VAL A 11 2.13 6.01 -6.14
CA VAL A 11 1.08 6.12 -5.13
C VAL A 11 -0.20 5.54 -5.71
N PHE A 12 -0.79 4.57 -5.01
CA PHE A 12 -2.11 4.03 -5.33
C PHE A 12 -3.15 4.80 -4.53
N ASP A 13 -3.82 5.75 -5.17
CA ASP A 13 -4.81 6.60 -4.51
C ASP A 13 -6.22 5.99 -4.59
N GLY A 14 -6.56 5.18 -3.59
CA GLY A 14 -7.92 4.63 -3.43
C GLY A 14 -8.97 5.66 -2.97
N SER A 15 -8.54 6.88 -2.59
CA SER A 15 -9.41 7.97 -2.15
C SER A 15 -9.80 8.92 -3.29
N ALA A 16 -9.13 8.80 -4.44
CA ALA A 16 -9.45 9.57 -5.63
C ALA A 16 -10.92 9.37 -6.01
N LYS A 17 -11.65 10.48 -6.18
CA LYS A 17 -13.08 10.47 -6.49
C LYS A 17 -13.31 10.59 -7.99
N CYS A 18 -14.16 9.72 -8.52
CA CYS A 18 -14.73 9.82 -9.86
C CYS A 18 -16.25 9.74 -9.74
N ALA A 19 -16.97 10.66 -10.41
CA ALA A 19 -18.43 10.75 -10.32
C ALA A 19 -18.97 10.78 -8.87
N GLY A 20 -18.23 11.38 -7.93
CA GLY A 20 -18.64 11.58 -6.54
C GLY A 20 -18.29 10.45 -5.57
N VAL A 21 -17.74 9.33 -6.04
CA VAL A 21 -17.37 8.17 -5.20
C VAL A 21 -15.92 7.75 -5.39
N SER A 22 -15.34 7.08 -4.41
CA SER A 22 -13.98 6.51 -4.43
C SER A 22 -13.99 4.99 -4.25
N LEU A 23 -12.83 4.36 -4.47
CA LEU A 23 -12.66 2.93 -4.21
C LEU A 23 -12.86 2.63 -2.72
N ASN A 24 -12.28 3.44 -1.84
CA ASN A 24 -12.36 3.26 -0.39
C ASN A 24 -13.80 3.34 0.15
N ASP A 25 -14.70 4.06 -0.54
CA ASP A 25 -16.13 4.12 -0.15
C ASP A 25 -16.87 2.79 -0.35
N HIS A 26 -16.31 1.88 -1.16
CA HIS A 26 -16.90 0.59 -1.52
C HIS A 26 -16.18 -0.61 -0.88
N LEU A 27 -15.08 -0.40 -0.16
CA LEU A 27 -14.34 -1.45 0.52
C LEU A 27 -14.76 -1.56 1.98
N GLU A 28 -14.99 -2.78 2.45
CA GLU A 28 -15.19 -3.03 3.88
C GLU A 28 -13.85 -2.90 4.62
N THR A 29 -13.83 -2.15 5.72
CA THR A 29 -12.60 -1.92 6.51
C THR A 29 -12.08 -3.21 7.17
N GLY A 30 -12.96 -4.17 7.43
CA GLY A 30 -12.63 -5.39 8.16
C GLY A 30 -12.22 -5.13 9.62
N PRO A 31 -11.88 -6.20 10.36
CA PRO A 31 -11.37 -6.09 11.73
C PRO A 31 -9.93 -5.55 11.76
N ASN A 32 -9.57 -4.85 12.85
CA ASN A 32 -8.19 -4.43 13.07
C ASN A 32 -7.30 -5.64 13.38
N LEU A 33 -6.38 -5.97 12.47
CA LEU A 33 -5.42 -7.06 12.61
C LEU A 33 -4.09 -6.63 13.24
N GLN A 34 -3.89 -5.33 13.48
CA GLN A 34 -2.64 -4.82 14.05
C GLN A 34 -2.58 -5.17 15.53
N ALA A 35 -1.47 -5.77 15.96
CA ALA A 35 -1.20 -6.00 17.37
C ALA A 35 -1.00 -4.66 18.09
N ASP A 36 -1.48 -4.59 19.34
CA ASP A 36 -1.35 -3.40 20.17
C ASP A 36 0.13 -2.98 20.34
N LEU A 37 0.43 -1.74 19.98
CA LEU A 37 1.79 -1.21 19.95
C LEU A 37 2.42 -1.20 21.34
N VAL A 38 1.64 -0.88 22.38
CA VAL A 38 2.15 -0.88 23.77
C VAL A 38 2.58 -2.29 24.17
N SER A 39 1.75 -3.28 23.88
CA SER A 39 2.04 -4.69 24.12
C SER A 39 3.29 -5.17 23.37
N ILE A 40 3.49 -4.74 22.11
CA ILE A 40 4.71 -5.03 21.34
C ILE A 40 5.93 -4.42 22.04
N LEU A 41 5.88 -3.14 22.41
CA LEU A 41 6.98 -2.43 23.04
C LEU A 41 7.35 -2.98 24.43
N LEU A 42 6.36 -3.45 25.20
CA LEU A 42 6.60 -4.10 26.49
C LEU A 42 7.34 -5.43 26.29
N ARG A 43 6.91 -6.28 25.36
CA ARG A 43 7.59 -7.55 25.04
C ARG A 43 9.01 -7.32 24.50
N PHE A 44 9.19 -6.32 23.65
CA PHE A 44 10.50 -5.97 23.09
C PHE A 44 11.52 -5.58 24.17
N ARG A 45 11.05 -5.04 25.31
CA ARG A 45 11.90 -4.66 26.46
C ARG A 45 12.16 -5.78 27.46
N GLN A 46 11.51 -6.94 27.34
CA GLN A 46 11.65 -8.03 28.32
C GLN A 46 13.05 -8.65 28.35
N TYR A 47 13.79 -8.57 27.24
CA TYR A 47 15.10 -9.20 27.09
C TYR A 47 16.19 -8.17 26.83
N ARG A 48 17.43 -8.54 27.18
CA ARG A 48 18.60 -7.67 27.03
C ARG A 48 18.94 -7.34 25.57
N ILE A 49 18.59 -8.24 24.65
CA ILE A 49 18.92 -8.14 23.22
C ILE A 49 17.62 -8.24 22.45
N ALA A 50 17.43 -7.34 21.50
CA ALA A 50 16.26 -7.30 20.64
C ALA A 50 16.69 -7.26 19.17
N VAL A 51 15.92 -7.93 18.31
CA VAL A 51 16.17 -8.01 16.87
C VAL A 51 14.98 -7.39 16.14
N GLN A 52 15.28 -6.57 15.14
CA GLN A 52 14.28 -5.93 14.29
C GLN A 52 14.67 -6.16 12.82
N ALA A 53 13.67 -6.44 11.99
CA ALA A 53 13.81 -6.48 10.54
C ALA A 53 12.61 -5.75 9.91
N ASP A 54 12.82 -5.21 8.71
CA ASP A 54 11.77 -4.61 7.88
C ASP A 54 11.53 -5.50 6.66
N ILE A 55 10.26 -5.60 6.23
CA ILE A 55 9.90 -6.32 5.01
C ILE A 55 9.67 -5.28 3.92
N GLU A 56 10.63 -5.18 2.99
CA GLU A 56 10.51 -4.24 1.88
C GLU A 56 9.24 -4.53 1.08
N LYS A 57 8.40 -3.50 0.92
CA LYS A 57 7.13 -3.57 0.17
C LYS A 57 6.21 -4.69 0.69
N MET A 58 6.05 -4.81 2.01
CA MET A 58 5.27 -5.89 2.65
C MET A 58 3.90 -6.15 2.02
N TYR A 59 3.15 -5.11 1.64
CA TYR A 59 1.81 -5.25 1.04
C TYR A 59 1.83 -5.93 -0.34
N LEU A 60 2.94 -5.81 -1.09
CA LEU A 60 3.09 -6.44 -2.40
C LEU A 60 3.48 -7.92 -2.30
N GLN A 61 3.86 -8.40 -1.11
CA GLN A 61 4.20 -9.81 -0.87
C GLN A 61 2.96 -10.66 -0.55
N VAL A 62 1.79 -10.04 -0.36
CA VAL A 62 0.54 -10.72 -0.05
C VAL A 62 -0.22 -11.02 -1.33
N GLY A 63 -0.55 -12.29 -1.56
CA GLY A 63 -1.34 -12.71 -2.71
C GLY A 63 -2.81 -12.32 -2.57
N LEU A 64 -3.39 -11.77 -3.65
CA LEU A 64 -4.83 -11.49 -3.73
C LEU A 64 -5.60 -12.70 -4.27
N ARG A 65 -6.77 -12.94 -3.68
CA ARG A 65 -7.76 -13.89 -4.18
C ARG A 65 -8.16 -13.49 -5.60
N ILE A 66 -8.44 -14.47 -6.45
CA ILE A 66 -8.67 -14.23 -7.89
C ILE A 66 -9.79 -13.22 -8.11
N ASP A 67 -10.88 -13.35 -7.35
CA ASP A 67 -12.09 -12.53 -7.47
C ASP A 67 -11.85 -11.06 -7.08
N ASP A 68 -10.83 -10.77 -6.26
CA ASP A 68 -10.59 -9.44 -5.68
C ASP A 68 -9.50 -8.66 -6.46
N ARG A 69 -8.80 -9.31 -7.41
CA ARG A 69 -7.69 -8.70 -8.15
C ARG A 69 -8.10 -7.50 -9.00
N ASP A 70 -9.33 -7.51 -9.51
CA ASP A 70 -9.82 -6.48 -10.42
C ASP A 70 -9.98 -5.13 -9.70
N ALA A 71 -10.24 -5.14 -8.39
CA ALA A 71 -10.30 -3.94 -7.56
C ALA A 71 -8.92 -3.27 -7.35
N CYS A 72 -7.82 -4.00 -7.57
CA CYS A 72 -6.45 -3.50 -7.46
C CYS A 72 -5.80 -3.19 -8.81
N ARG A 73 -6.55 -3.24 -9.92
CA ARG A 73 -6.05 -2.84 -11.24
C ARG A 73 -5.82 -1.33 -11.28
N PHE A 74 -4.78 -0.93 -11.99
CA PHE A 74 -4.45 0.47 -12.20
C PHE A 74 -4.20 0.75 -13.68
N LEU A 75 -4.48 1.99 -14.05
CA LEU A 75 -4.33 2.45 -15.41
C LEU A 75 -2.92 2.97 -15.65
N TRP A 76 -2.17 2.30 -16.52
CA TRP A 76 -0.85 2.74 -16.93
C TRP A 76 -0.91 3.38 -18.32
N ARG A 77 -0.37 4.60 -18.47
CA ARG A 77 -0.52 5.38 -19.72
C ARG A 77 0.78 5.89 -20.33
N ASP A 78 1.97 5.62 -19.79
CA ASP A 78 3.24 6.19 -20.29
C ASP A 78 3.16 7.72 -20.56
N CYS A 79 2.38 8.44 -19.74
CA CYS A 79 2.06 9.87 -19.92
C CYS A 79 1.36 10.24 -21.25
N LYS A 80 0.80 9.26 -21.99
CA LYS A 80 0.00 9.47 -23.19
C LYS A 80 -1.47 9.61 -22.82
N THR A 81 -2.01 10.81 -22.97
CA THR A 81 -3.42 11.11 -22.67
C THR A 81 -4.35 10.88 -23.86
N ASP A 82 -3.80 10.86 -25.07
CA ASP A 82 -4.58 10.97 -26.32
C ASP A 82 -4.98 9.60 -26.90
N THR A 83 -4.41 8.52 -26.36
CA THR A 83 -4.72 7.15 -26.77
C THR A 83 -5.63 6.48 -25.76
N PRO A 84 -6.56 5.61 -26.19
CA PRO A 84 -7.35 4.83 -25.25
C PRO A 84 -6.43 3.98 -24.36
N PRO A 85 -6.80 3.77 -23.09
CA PRO A 85 -6.05 2.89 -22.20
C PRO A 85 -6.00 1.47 -22.77
N ARG A 86 -4.83 0.82 -22.67
CA ARG A 86 -4.64 -0.59 -23.04
C ARG A 86 -5.23 -1.53 -21.99
#